data_AF-A0A5D9DF64-F1
#
_entry.id   AF-A0A5D9DF64-F1
#
_cell.length_a   1.000
_cell.length_b   1.000
_cell.length_c   1.000
_cell.angle_alpha   90.00
_cell.angle_beta   90.00
_cell.angle_gamma   90.00
#
_symmetry.space_group_name_H-M   'P 1'
#
loop_
_entity.id
_entity.type
_entity.pdbx_description
1 polymer ?
#
loop_
_entity_poly.entity_id
_entity_poly.type
_entity_poly.pdbx_seq_one_letter_code
_entity_poly.pdbx_strand_id
1 'polypeptide(L)'
;MNIFMRIHDRLTGVLGRDCQGKPLRKGDQVIAVVGVRPEYEGLEAMVMRLYQPPGATERLAWGSGPWVLLSGNLACRASCLKRVDFDEGANWDRTSEITGWTPRTIKQPSEVTQ
;
A
#
# COMPACT_ATOMS: atom_id res chain seq x y z
N MET A 1 -14.09 4.19 14.15
CA MET A 1 -14.06 4.51 12.69
C MET A 1 -15.42 5.05 12.27
N ASN A 2 -15.47 6.25 11.68
CA ASN A 2 -16.71 6.92 11.27
C ASN A 2 -17.38 6.19 10.07
N ILE A 3 -18.71 6.11 10.05
CA ILE A 3 -19.51 5.49 8.98
C ILE A 3 -19.22 6.11 7.60
N PHE A 4 -19.05 7.43 7.54
CA PHE A 4 -18.72 8.14 6.29
C PHE A 4 -17.36 7.71 5.74
N MET A 5 -16.38 7.50 6.61
CA MET A 5 -15.05 7.04 6.21
C MET A 5 -15.08 5.59 5.71
N ARG A 6 -15.91 4.71 6.30
CA ARG A 6 -16.12 3.35 5.79
C ARG A 6 -16.72 3.33 4.39
N ILE A 7 -17.70 4.20 4.14
CA ILE A 7 -18.36 4.31 2.82
C ILE A 7 -17.36 4.85 1.79
N HIS A 8 -16.66 5.94 2.12
CA HIS A 8 -15.61 6.50 1.27
C HIS A 8 -14.52 5.47 0.95
N ASP A 9 -14.03 4.75 1.95
CA ASP A 9 -12.97 3.74 1.78
C ASP A 9 -13.45 2.61 0.83
N ARG A 10 -14.71 2.15 0.97
CA ARG A 10 -15.30 1.18 0.03
C ARG A 10 -15.40 1.71 -1.40
N LEU A 11 -15.83 2.96 -1.57
CA LEU A 11 -15.98 3.58 -2.89
C LEU A 11 -14.62 3.84 -3.56
N THR A 12 -13.56 4.06 -2.78
CA THR A 12 -12.21 4.38 -3.29
C THR A 12 -11.26 3.19 -3.31
N GLY A 13 -11.78 1.98 -3.13
CA GLY A 13 -11.00 0.73 -3.18
C GLY A 13 -10.01 0.56 -2.03
N VAL A 14 -10.20 1.29 -0.93
CA VAL A 14 -9.37 1.19 0.28
C VAL A 14 -9.78 -0.06 1.05
N LEU A 15 -8.82 -0.97 1.22
CA LEU A 15 -8.98 -2.25 1.91
C LEU A 15 -8.74 -2.12 3.42
N GLY A 16 -8.03 -1.09 3.84
CA GLY A 16 -7.72 -0.82 5.24
C GLY A 16 -6.82 0.39 5.36
N ARG A 17 -6.38 0.69 6.58
CA ARG A 17 -5.40 1.73 6.84
C ARG A 17 -4.22 1.13 7.61
N ASP A 18 -3.04 1.58 7.24
CA ASP A 18 -1.78 1.14 7.83
C ASP A 18 -1.60 1.72 9.25
N CYS A 19 -0.48 1.41 9.91
CA CYS A 19 -0.20 1.92 11.26
C CYS A 19 -0.05 3.45 11.35
N GLN A 20 0.12 4.13 10.21
CA GLN A 20 0.22 5.59 10.09
C GLN A 20 -1.10 6.22 9.62
N GLY A 21 -2.16 5.43 9.44
CA GLY A 21 -3.46 5.89 8.94
C GLY A 21 -3.53 6.06 7.42
N LYS A 22 -2.48 5.68 6.67
CA LYS A 22 -2.43 5.75 5.21
C LYS A 22 -3.34 4.67 4.60
N PRO A 23 -4.07 4.99 3.53
CA PRO A 23 -4.97 4.04 2.89
C PRO A 23 -4.17 2.92 2.21
N LEU A 24 -4.53 1.67 2.50
CA LEU A 24 -4.01 0.47 1.84
C LEU A 24 -4.96 0.04 0.73
N ARG A 25 -4.42 -0.18 -0.46
CA ARG A 25 -5.11 -0.66 -1.66
C ARG A 25 -4.45 -1.92 -2.19
N LYS A 26 -5.16 -2.63 -3.07
CA LYS A 26 -4.57 -3.75 -3.80
C LYS A 26 -3.37 -3.27 -4.62
N GLY A 27 -2.25 -3.97 -4.52
CA GLY A 27 -1.00 -3.65 -5.20
C GLY A 27 -0.01 -2.85 -4.35
N ASP A 28 -0.44 -2.29 -3.22
CA ASP A 28 0.46 -1.52 -2.35
C ASP A 28 1.54 -2.43 -1.75
N GLN A 29 2.78 -1.98 -1.78
CA GLN A 29 3.88 -2.61 -1.06
C GLN A 29 3.84 -2.18 0.41
N VAL A 30 4.03 -3.14 1.30
CA VAL A 30 3.95 -2.94 2.75
C VAL A 30 5.07 -3.66 3.47
N ILE A 31 5.42 -3.16 4.64
CA ILE A 31 6.33 -3.79 5.59
C ILE A 31 5.53 -4.13 6.86
N ALA A 32 5.65 -5.35 7.35
CA ALA A 32 5.12 -5.73 8.66
C ALA A 32 5.98 -5.12 9.77
N VAL A 33 5.37 -4.32 10.65
CA VAL A 33 6.09 -3.49 11.64
C VAL A 33 5.80 -3.85 13.09
N VAL A 34 4.53 -3.94 13.52
CA VAL A 34 4.21 -4.13 14.95
C VAL A 34 2.95 -4.98 15.11
N GLY A 35 2.99 -5.96 16.02
CA GLY A 35 1.83 -6.79 16.39
C GLY A 35 1.56 -7.97 15.45
N VAL A 36 2.44 -8.19 14.47
CA VAL A 36 2.56 -9.47 13.75
C VAL A 36 3.43 -10.40 14.60
N ARG A 37 3.32 -11.73 14.45
CA ARG A 37 4.25 -12.65 15.13
C ARG A 37 5.69 -12.21 14.83
N PRO A 38 6.64 -12.34 15.78
CA PRO A 38 8.02 -11.84 15.62
C PRO A 38 8.70 -12.34 14.35
N GLU A 39 8.34 -13.54 13.87
CA GLU A 39 8.83 -14.16 12.64
C GLU A 39 8.50 -13.38 11.34
N TYR A 40 7.59 -12.41 11.39
CA TYR A 40 7.18 -11.61 10.23
C TYR A 40 7.57 -10.14 10.34
N GLU A 41 8.23 -9.70 11.41
CA GLU A 41 8.70 -8.31 11.52
C GLU A 41 9.73 -8.03 10.43
N GLY A 42 9.55 -6.91 9.70
CA GLY A 42 10.38 -6.57 8.54
C GLY A 42 10.02 -7.31 7.25
N LEU A 43 9.00 -8.19 7.25
CA LEU A 43 8.56 -8.84 6.02
C LEU A 43 7.97 -7.82 5.04
N GLU A 44 8.52 -7.81 3.83
CA GLU A 44 7.97 -7.07 2.70
C GLU A 44 6.97 -7.93 1.92
N ALA A 45 5.80 -7.37 1.63
CA ALA A 45 4.78 -8.04 0.85
C ALA A 45 3.90 -7.06 0.10
N MET A 46 3.09 -7.58 -0.83
CA MET A 46 2.09 -6.81 -1.56
C MET A 46 0.68 -7.09 -1.03
N VAL A 47 -0.13 -6.04 -0.89
CA VAL A 47 -1.54 -6.17 -0.52
C VAL A 47 -2.34 -6.75 -1.69
N MET A 48 -3.05 -7.86 -1.46
CA MET A 48 -3.80 -8.56 -2.50
C MET A 48 -5.30 -8.26 -2.44
N ARG A 49 -5.91 -8.44 -1.26
CA ARG A 49 -7.36 -8.25 -1.05
C ARG A 49 -7.70 -8.15 0.44
N LEU A 50 -8.93 -7.75 0.73
CA LEU A 50 -9.54 -7.98 2.03
C LEU A 50 -9.60 -9.48 2.33
N TYR A 51 -9.32 -9.84 3.56
CA TYR A 51 -9.42 -11.20 4.06
C TYR A 51 -10.43 -11.26 5.21
N GLN A 52 -11.24 -12.31 5.25
CA GLN A 52 -12.12 -12.59 6.38
C GLN A 52 -11.72 -13.96 6.94
N PRO A 53 -10.96 -14.00 8.05
CA PRO A 53 -10.60 -15.26 8.66
C PRO A 53 -11.86 -16.01 9.13
N PRO A 54 -11.95 -17.33 8.91
CA PRO A 54 -13.01 -18.12 9.51
C PRO A 54 -12.93 -17.99 11.04
N GLY A 55 -14.04 -17.62 11.68
CA GLY A 55 -14.11 -17.40 13.13
C GLY A 55 -13.62 -16.02 13.61
N ALA A 56 -13.34 -15.08 12.70
CA ALA A 56 -13.03 -13.70 13.08
C ALA A 56 -14.27 -12.98 13.63
N THR A 57 -14.54 -13.14 14.92
CA THR A 57 -15.25 -12.10 15.67
C THR A 57 -14.30 -10.91 15.80
N GLU A 58 -14.79 -9.67 15.62
CA GLU A 58 -13.99 -8.42 15.62
C GLU A 58 -13.14 -8.19 16.90
N ARG A 59 -13.22 -9.11 17.87
CA ARG A 59 -12.88 -8.95 19.28
C ARG A 59 -11.56 -9.61 19.71
N LEU A 60 -10.88 -10.37 18.86
CA LEU A 60 -9.59 -10.96 19.23
C LEU A 60 -8.49 -9.91 19.11
N ALA A 61 -8.08 -9.51 20.32
CA ALA A 61 -7.06 -8.55 20.71
C ALA A 61 -5.84 -8.53 19.78
N TRP A 62 -5.27 -7.33 19.62
CA TRP A 62 -4.04 -6.94 18.92
C TRP A 62 -4.34 -6.40 17.51
N GLY A 63 -4.39 -5.06 17.42
CA GLY A 63 -4.69 -4.31 16.21
C GLY A 63 -6.18 -4.05 16.01
N SER A 64 -6.53 -2.80 15.66
CA SER A 64 -7.88 -2.42 15.25
C SER A 64 -7.90 -2.28 13.73
N GLY A 65 -8.95 -2.78 13.07
CA GLY A 65 -9.10 -2.66 11.62
C GLY A 65 -9.16 -3.99 10.87
N PRO A 66 -9.36 -3.91 9.53
CA PRO A 66 -9.64 -5.08 8.70
C PRO A 66 -8.41 -5.96 8.51
N TRP A 67 -8.68 -7.24 8.22
CA TRP A 67 -7.68 -8.19 7.77
C TRP A 67 -7.46 -8.04 6.27
N VAL A 68 -6.20 -8.07 5.85
CA VAL A 68 -5.79 -8.07 4.45
C VAL A 68 -4.97 -9.33 4.17
N LEU A 69 -5.16 -9.87 2.98
CA LEU A 69 -4.33 -10.93 2.43
C LEU A 69 -3.15 -10.29 1.71
N LEU A 70 -1.95 -10.75 2.02
CA LEU A 70 -0.70 -10.36 1.40
C LEU A 70 -0.24 -11.42 0.39
N SER A 71 0.69 -11.05 -0.49
CA SER A 71 1.42 -12.00 -1.33
C SER A 71 2.06 -13.10 -0.48
N GLY A 72 2.06 -14.34 -0.98
CA GLY A 72 2.52 -15.50 -0.20
C GLY A 72 1.47 -16.10 0.74
N ASN A 73 0.19 -15.75 0.56
CA ASN A 73 -0.95 -16.25 1.34
C ASN A 73 -0.90 -15.92 2.84
N LEU A 74 -0.15 -14.88 3.22
CA LEU A 74 -0.11 -14.39 4.59
C LEU A 74 -1.29 -13.45 4.85
N ALA A 75 -2.03 -13.67 5.94
CA ALA A 75 -3.08 -12.76 6.37
C ALA A 75 -2.59 -11.93 7.57
N CYS A 76 -2.79 -10.61 7.50
CA CYS A 76 -2.37 -9.69 8.55
C CYS A 76 -3.42 -8.59 8.76
N ARG A 77 -3.48 -7.97 9.93
CA ARG A 77 -4.29 -6.77 10.14
C ARG A 77 -3.64 -5.58 9.47
N ALA A 78 -4.45 -4.75 8.80
CA ALA A 78 -3.99 -3.53 8.15
C ALA A 78 -3.16 -2.63 9.08
N SER A 79 -3.58 -2.50 10.35
CA SER A 79 -2.91 -1.68 11.36
C SER A 79 -1.51 -2.15 11.76
N CYS A 80 -1.12 -3.38 11.40
CA CYS A 80 0.20 -3.96 11.70
C CYS A 80 1.19 -3.78 10.54
N LEU A 81 0.75 -3.12 9.47
CA LEU A 81 1.51 -2.90 8.26
C LEU A 81 1.88 -1.41 8.18
N LYS A 82 2.99 -1.12 7.53
CA LYS A 82 3.38 0.22 7.10
C LYS A 82 3.42 0.22 5.58
N ARG A 83 2.69 1.13 4.93
CA ARG A 83 2.76 1.29 3.48
C ARG A 83 4.13 1.85 3.10
N VAL A 84 4.76 1.23 2.10
CA VAL A 84 5.96 1.75 1.46
C VAL A 84 5.51 2.70 0.37
N ASP A 85 5.68 4.00 0.60
CA ASP A 85 5.46 5.00 -0.43
C ASP A 85 6.70 5.05 -1.31
N PHE A 86 6.53 4.84 -2.62
CA PHE A 86 7.60 5.07 -3.60
C PHE A 86 7.91 6.57 -3.82
N ASP A 87 7.16 7.46 -3.17
CA ASP A 87 7.24 8.92 -3.36
C ASP A 87 8.49 9.58 -2.74
N GLU A 88 9.19 8.92 -1.80
CA GLU A 88 10.44 9.49 -1.26
C GLU A 88 11.64 9.35 -2.22
N GLY A 89 11.40 8.95 -3.47
CA GLY A 89 12.46 8.82 -4.47
C GLY A 89 11.95 8.56 -5.88
N ALA A 90 10.87 9.22 -6.31
CA ALA A 90 10.47 9.28 -7.72
C ALA A 90 11.55 10.03 -8.53
N ASN A 91 12.67 9.35 -8.75
CA ASN A 91 13.80 9.80 -9.53
C ASN A 91 13.67 9.20 -10.94
N TRP A 92 13.69 10.05 -11.95
CA TRP A 92 13.71 9.66 -13.37
C TRP A 92 14.84 8.68 -13.69
N ASP A 93 15.95 8.72 -12.95
CA ASP A 93 17.08 7.80 -13.10
C ASP A 93 16.68 6.34 -12.85
N ARG A 94 15.75 6.10 -11.90
CA ARG A 94 15.25 4.76 -11.57
C ARG A 94 14.27 4.24 -12.63
N THR A 95 13.53 5.13 -13.28
CA THR A 95 12.61 4.77 -14.37
C THR A 95 13.38 4.12 -15.52
N SER A 96 14.56 4.66 -15.88
CA SER A 96 15.42 4.07 -16.90
C SER A 96 15.95 2.69 -16.52
N GLU A 97 16.30 2.47 -15.25
CA GLU A 97 16.77 1.15 -14.78
C GLU A 97 15.68 0.09 -14.80
N ILE A 98 14.45 0.43 -14.40
CA ILE A 98 13.34 -0.52 -14.26
C ILE A 98 12.70 -0.84 -15.61
N THR A 99 12.56 0.16 -16.48
CA THR A 99 11.77 0.03 -17.71
C THR A 99 12.64 -0.05 -18.98
N GLY A 100 13.94 0.22 -18.86
CA GLY A 100 14.83 0.41 -20.01
C GLY A 100 14.51 1.66 -20.84
N TRP A 101 13.53 2.47 -20.41
CA TRP A 101 13.12 3.67 -21.12
C TRP A 101 14.10 4.82 -20.85
N THR A 102 14.72 5.34 -21.89
CA THR A 102 15.63 6.49 -21.81
C THR A 102 14.95 7.74 -22.37
N PRO A 103 14.80 8.82 -21.57
CA PRO A 103 14.25 10.06 -22.09
C PRO A 103 15.15 10.60 -23.22
N ARG A 104 14.55 11.01 -24.33
CA ARG A 104 15.25 11.68 -25.43
C ARG A 104 14.92 13.16 -25.39
N THR A 105 15.94 14.01 -25.32
CA THR A 105 15.77 15.46 -25.40
C THR A 105 15.35 15.83 -26.82
N ILE A 106 14.12 16.31 -26.99
CA ILE A 106 13.63 16.85 -28.26
C ILE A 106 13.95 18.34 -28.27
N LYS A 107 14.54 18.84 -29.37
CA LYS A 107 14.69 20.29 -29.57
C LYS A 107 13.30 20.89 -29.71
N GLN A 108 12.87 21.73 -28.76
CA GLN A 108 11.67 22.52 -28.94
C GLN A 108 11.85 23.43 -30.16
N PRO A 109 10.90 23.46 -31.12
CA PRO A 109 10.89 24.50 -32.13
C PRO A 109 10.71 25.84 -31.40
N SER A 110 11.57 26.80 -31.71
CA SER A 110 11.45 28.16 -31.19
C SER A 110 10.07 28.69 -31.54
N GLU A 111 9.30 29.10 -30.52
CA GLU A 111 8.03 29.78 -30.74
C GLU A 111 8.27 30.97 -31.68
N VAL A 112 7.47 31.04 -32.74
CA VAL A 112 7.49 32.16 -33.68
C VAL A 112 6.98 33.36 -32.91
N THR A 113 7.87 34.28 -32.53
CA THR A 113 7.51 35.60 -32.02
C THR A 113 6.73 36.31 -33.13
N GLN A 114 5.43 36.55 -32.90
CA GLN A 114 4.64 37.53 -33.64
C GLN A 114 4.77 38.90 -32.98
#